data_AF-A0A1C6H083-F1
#
_entry.id   AF-A0A1C6H083-F1
#
_cell.length_a   1.000
_cell.length_b   1.000
_cell.length_c   1.000
_cell.angle_alpha   90.00
_cell.angle_beta   90.00
_cell.angle_gamma   90.00
#
_symmetry.space_group_name_H-M   'P 1'
#
loop_
_entity.id
_entity.type
_entity.pdbx_description
1 polymer ?
#
loop_
_entity_poly.entity_id
_entity_poly.type
_entity_poly.pdbx_seq_one_letter_code
_entity_poly.pdbx_strand_id
1 'polypeptide(L)' 'MSQKQSDATLGYERIVDTETGNIYKIDNGFTDWYDGSRYKSITDDQYTDSVEAVIHC' A
#
# COMPACT_ATOMS: atom_id res chain seq x y z
N MET A 1 14.41 -11.47 -0.97
CA MET A 1 13.05 -11.28 -0.43
C MET A 1 12.33 -10.28 -1.30
N SER A 2 11.10 -10.57 -1.74
CA SER A 2 10.26 -9.56 -2.38
C SER A 2 9.73 -8.59 -1.30
N GLN A 3 9.69 -7.30 -1.61
CA GLN A 3 9.15 -6.26 -0.73
C GLN A 3 7.75 -6.64 -0.20
N LYS A 4 6.94 -7.27 -1.05
CA LYS A 4 5.63 -7.82 -0.74
C LYS A 4 5.61 -8.78 0.45
N GLN A 5 6.58 -9.69 0.55
CA GLN A 5 6.65 -10.60 1.69
C GLN A 5 7.08 -9.89 2.97
N SER A 6 7.98 -8.90 2.87
CA SER A 6 8.41 -8.11 4.02
C SER A 6 7.22 -7.34 4.61
N ASP A 7 6.45 -6.67 3.76
CA ASP A 7 5.28 -5.91 4.18
C ASP A 7 4.22 -6.80 4.83
N ALA A 8 3.91 -7.96 4.21
CA ALA A 8 2.97 -8.92 4.78
C ALA A 8 3.45 -9.52 6.12
N THR A 9 4.75 -9.78 6.27
CA THR A 9 5.32 -10.28 7.54
C THR A 9 5.23 -9.23 8.64
N LEU A 10 5.35 -7.95 8.27
CA LEU A 10 5.26 -6.82 9.17
C LEU A 10 3.81 -6.36 9.42
N GLY A 11 2.81 -6.97 8.77
CA GLY A 11 1.39 -6.63 8.94
C GLY A 11 0.96 -5.36 8.20
N TYR A 12 1.68 -4.97 7.15
CA TYR A 12 1.35 -3.80 6.34
C TYR A 12 0.88 -4.20 4.94
N GLU A 13 -0.06 -3.43 4.41
CA GLU A 13 -0.45 -3.41 3.00
C GLU A 13 0.10 -2.16 2.31
N ARG A 14 0.17 -2.18 0.98
CA ARG A 14 0.55 -1.00 0.19
C ARG A 14 -0.61 -0.56 -0.67
N ILE A 15 -0.86 0.73 -0.64
CA ILE A 15 -1.88 1.39 -1.45
C ILE A 15 -1.22 2.44 -2.34
N VAL A 16 -1.72 2.56 -3.56
CA VAL A 16 -1.43 3.67 -4.45
C VAL A 16 -2.57 4.68 -4.38
N ASP A 17 -2.20 5.94 -4.22
CA ASP A 17 -3.10 7.05 -4.43
C ASP A 17 -3.28 7.27 -5.94
N THR A 18 -4.51 7.13 -6.41
CA THR A 18 -4.86 7.29 -7.82
C THR A 18 -4.91 8.76 -8.29
N GLU A 19 -4.94 9.73 -7.36
CA GLU A 19 -4.85 11.16 -7.70
C GLU A 19 -3.41 11.61 -7.89
N THR A 20 -2.50 11.17 -7.00
CA THR A 20 -1.10 11.60 -7.00
C THR A 20 -0.15 10.61 -7.66
N GLY A 21 -0.54 9.33 -7.75
CA GLY A 21 0.31 8.22 -8.17
C GLY A 21 1.27 7.72 -7.09
N ASN A 22 1.19 8.27 -5.88
CA ASN A 22 2.13 7.96 -4.81
C ASN A 22 1.75 6.66 -4.09
N ILE A 23 2.78 5.91 -3.67
CA ILE A 23 2.61 4.66 -2.94
C ILE A 23 2.82 4.90 -1.46
N TYR A 24 1.83 4.48 -0.69
CA TYR A 24 1.83 4.54 0.75
C TYR A 24 1.75 3.14 1.34
N LYS A 25 2.39 2.97 2.48
CA LYS A 25 2.30 1.74 3.27
C LYS A 25 1.32 1.99 4.39
N ILE A 26 0.34 1.12 4.57
CA ILE A 26 -0.72 1.28 5.57
C ILE A 26 -0.93 -0.03 6.33
N ASP A 27 -1.51 0.04 7.51
CA ASP A 27 -1.85 -1.14 8.30
C ASP A 27 -2.82 -2.05 7.55
N ASN A 28 -2.56 -3.36 7.61
CA ASN A 28 -3.36 -4.36 6.92
C ASN A 28 -4.81 -4.38 7.44
N GLY A 29 -5.76 -4.33 6.52
CA GLY A 29 -7.19 -4.17 6.77
C GLY A 29 -7.75 -2.81 6.32
N PHE A 30 -6.92 -1.85 5.88
CA PHE A 30 -7.39 -0.56 5.39
C PHE A 30 -8.33 -0.72 4.19
N THR A 31 -7.92 -1.50 3.19
CA THR A 31 -8.73 -1.74 1.99
C THR A 31 -9.98 -2.58 2.24
N ASP A 32 -10.10 -3.22 3.42
CA ASP A 32 -11.27 -4.05 3.77
C ASP A 32 -12.48 -3.20 4.18
N TRP A 33 -12.25 -2.06 4.83
CA TRP A 33 -13.31 -1.11 5.21
C TRP A 33 -13.36 0.14 4.32
N TYR A 34 -12.32 0.40 3.53
CA TYR A 34 -12.26 1.54 2.63
C TYR A 34 -12.98 1.27 1.30
N ASP A 35 -14.18 1.84 1.14
CA ASP A 35 -14.98 1.77 -0.10
C ASP A 35 -14.60 2.86 -1.14
N GLY A 36 -13.62 3.70 -0.82
CA GLY A 36 -13.23 4.81 -1.68
C GLY A 36 -12.46 4.37 -2.93
N SER A 37 -12.46 5.22 -3.96
CA SER A 37 -11.70 4.96 -5.20
C SER A 37 -10.31 5.59 -5.22
N ARG A 38 -10.02 6.45 -4.23
CA ARG A 38 -8.80 7.28 -4.18
C ARG A 38 -7.58 6.42 -3.92
N TYR A 39 -7.66 5.57 -2.90
CA TYR A 39 -6.60 4.61 -2.58
C TYR A 39 -6.95 3.24 -3.13
N LYS A 40 -6.02 2.63 -3.86
CA LYS A 40 -6.16 1.28 -4.40
C LYS A 40 -4.99 0.42 -4.01
N SER A 41 -5.19 -0.89 -3.99
CA SER A 41 -4.10 -1.85 -3.86
C SER A 41 -3.09 -1.67 -5.00
N ILE A 42 -1.81 -1.71 -4.68
CA ILE A 42 -0.73 -1.59 -5.68
C ILE A 42 -0.63 -2.84 -6.55
N THR A 43 -0.06 -2.68 -7.75
CA THR A 43 0.29 -3.82 -8.63
C THR A 43 1.67 -4.39 -8.29
N ASP A 44 1.99 -5.58 -8.83
CA ASP A 44 3.27 -6.26 -8.58
C ASP A 44 4.47 -5.41 -9.03
N ASP A 45 4.36 -4.73 -10.18
CA ASP A 45 5.36 -3.79 -10.68
C ASP A 45 5.65 -2.64 -9.69
N GLN A 46 4.61 -2.12 -9.04
CA GLN A 46 4.72 -1.02 -8.08
C GLN A 46 5.41 -1.41 -6.76
N TYR A 47 5.64 -2.70 -6.50
CA TYR A 47 6.49 -3.09 -5.35
C TYR A 47 7.96 -2.72 -5.55
N THR A 48 8.37 -2.43 -6.79
CA THR A 48 9.71 -1.93 -7.12
C THR A 48 9.88 -0.44 -6.84
N ASP A 49 8.76 0.30 -6.76
CA ASP A 49 8.75 1.72 -6.47
C ASP A 49 8.99 2.02 -4.98
N SER A 50 9.44 3.26 -4.74
CA SER A 50 9.67 3.76 -3.38
C SER A 50 8.36 4.07 -2.69
N VAL A 51 8.30 3.77 -1.39
CA VAL A 51 7.19 4.14 -0.53
C VAL A 51 7.42 5.57 -0.04
N GLU A 52 6.46 6.45 -0.28
CA GLU A 52 6.54 7.86 0.13
C GLU A 52 6.44 8.00 1.65
N ALA A 53 5.45 7.32 2.25
CA ALA A 53 5.23 7.36 3.69
C ALA A 53 4.52 6.10 4.19
N VAL A 54 4.67 5.87 5.49
CA VAL A 54 3.88 4.88 6.23
C VAL A 54 2.76 5.63 6.95
N ILE A 55 1.52 5.24 6.68
CA ILE A 55 0.31 5.76 7.30
C ILE A 55 -0.14 4.74 8.34
N HIS A 56 -0.42 5.20 9.55
CA HIS A 56 -0.99 4.38 10.62
C HIS A 56 -2.42 4.83 10.90
N CYS A 57 -3.37 3.89 10.95
CA CYS A 57 -4.80 4.17 11.17
C CYS A 57 -5.30 3.66 12.53
#